data_AF-A0A0F8D002-F1
#
_entry.id   AF-A0A0F8D002-F1
#
_cell.length_a   1.000
_cell.length_b   1.000
_cell.length_c   1.000
_cell.angle_alpha   90.00
_cell.angle_beta   90.00
_cell.angle_gamma   90.00
#
_symmetry.space_group_name_H-M   'P 1'
#
loop_
_entity.id
_entity.type
_entity.pdbx_description
1 polymer ?
#
loop_
_entity_poly.entity_id
_entity_poly.type
_entity_poly.pdbx_seq_one_letter_code
_entity_poly.pdbx_strand_id
1 'polypeptide(L)'
;MHMTVAEVAFSQPPEVIQAFVRLLRPHTARLARTSYTHRARLVRPLLSMDTTAFALSFVPACNEPFLASQMDAMTAEPPTDEEEGENNRRENTNTGDAYTYHHLRRDVFSRLIDAGIPPTPRYQVPSAHITLGRFIGASDQPAITQADAEQWIRCVDKINTWLRETYWTSEDVHQSAEWIVGQERGLDIRYGPVWYGGGKSLVVGEGF
;
A
#
# COMPACT_ATOMS: atom_id res chain seq x y z
N MET A 1 10.65 2.03 3.35
CA MET A 1 9.77 0.83 3.33
C MET A 1 8.54 1.14 2.49
N HIS A 2 7.85 0.15 1.91
CA HIS A 2 6.69 0.38 1.04
C HIS A 2 5.63 -0.71 1.23
N MET A 3 4.38 -0.41 0.85
CA MET A 3 3.29 -1.37 0.68
C MET A 3 3.02 -1.53 -0.82
N THR A 4 2.81 -2.75 -1.29
CA THR A 4 2.55 -3.02 -2.71
C THR A 4 1.05 -3.08 -3.00
N VAL A 5 0.54 -2.15 -3.81
CA VAL A 5 -0.86 -2.15 -4.28
C VAL A 5 -1.09 -3.21 -5.36
N ALA A 6 -0.19 -3.30 -6.34
CA ALA A 6 -0.26 -4.29 -7.40
C ALA A 6 1.15 -4.70 -7.86
N GLU A 7 1.32 -5.97 -8.21
CA GLU A 7 2.53 -6.49 -8.86
C GLU A 7 2.16 -6.92 -10.29
N VAL A 8 2.81 -6.30 -11.27
CA VAL A 8 2.56 -6.59 -12.69
C VAL A 8 3.20 -7.91 -13.10
N ALA A 9 4.49 -8.08 -12.76
CA ALA A 9 5.28 -9.25 -13.10
C ALA A 9 6.43 -9.42 -12.10
N PHE A 10 6.95 -10.64 -12.00
CA PHE A 10 8.09 -10.98 -11.15
C PHE A 10 9.07 -11.90 -11.87
N SER A 11 10.36 -11.80 -11.53
CA SER A 11 11.44 -12.66 -12.06
C SER A 11 11.45 -12.79 -13.59
N GLN A 12 11.11 -11.72 -14.30
CA GLN A 12 11.09 -11.69 -15.76
C GLN A 12 12.40 -11.12 -16.33
N PRO A 13 12.79 -11.52 -17.56
CA PRO A 13 13.90 -10.91 -18.26
C PRO A 13 13.70 -9.40 -18.49
N PRO A 14 14.79 -8.60 -18.57
CA PRO A 14 14.71 -7.17 -18.78
C PRO A 14 13.87 -6.76 -20.00
N GLU A 15 13.95 -7.50 -21.10
CA GLU A 15 13.21 -7.25 -22.34
C GLU A 15 11.69 -7.35 -22.16
N VAL A 16 11.23 -8.30 -21.33
CA VAL A 16 9.81 -8.46 -20.97
C VAL A 16 9.36 -7.28 -20.11
N ILE A 17 10.16 -6.91 -19.10
CA ILE A 17 9.87 -5.74 -18.25
C ILE A 17 9.80 -4.45 -19.09
N GLN A 18 10.72 -4.27 -20.05
CA GLN A 18 10.71 -3.11 -20.93
C GLN A 18 9.49 -3.07 -21.86
N ALA A 19 8.99 -4.23 -22.30
CA ALA A 19 7.74 -4.31 -23.06
C ALA A 19 6.55 -3.82 -22.21
N PHE A 20 6.43 -4.25 -20.95
CA PHE A 20 5.41 -3.75 -20.04
C PHE A 20 5.55 -2.25 -19.74
N VAL A 21 6.78 -1.76 -19.54
CA VAL A 21 7.02 -0.32 -19.36
C VAL A 21 6.53 0.48 -20.57
N ARG A 22 6.78 0.03 -21.80
CA ARG A 22 6.27 0.69 -23.01
C ARG A 22 4.74 0.73 -23.06
N LEU A 23 4.08 -0.38 -22.72
CA LEU A 23 2.62 -0.46 -22.67
C LEU A 23 2.03 0.42 -21.56
N LEU A 24 2.70 0.53 -20.40
CA LEU A 24 2.20 1.34 -19.28
C LEU A 24 2.34 2.84 -19.48
N ARG A 25 3.38 3.30 -20.20
CA ARG A 25 3.72 4.74 -20.31
C ARG A 25 2.53 5.66 -20.60
N PRO A 26 1.61 5.35 -21.54
CA PRO A 26 0.45 6.20 -21.80
C PRO A 26 -0.55 6.27 -20.63
N HIS A 27 -0.53 5.29 -19.72
CA HIS A 27 -1.49 5.15 -18.63
C HIS A 27 -0.90 5.53 -17.25
N THR A 28 0.41 5.80 -17.16
CA THR A 28 1.10 5.97 -15.87
C THR A 28 0.58 7.13 -15.03
N ALA A 29 0.25 8.26 -15.64
CA ALA A 29 -0.27 9.42 -14.90
C ALA A 29 -1.61 9.10 -14.21
N ARG A 30 -2.54 8.50 -14.96
CA ARG A 30 -3.85 8.08 -14.46
C ARG A 30 -3.75 6.98 -13.39
N LEU A 31 -2.81 6.05 -13.52
CA LEU A 31 -2.54 5.03 -12.50
C LEU A 31 -1.95 5.64 -11.23
N ALA A 32 -0.93 6.50 -11.36
CA ALA A 32 -0.22 7.11 -10.24
C ALA A 32 -1.13 8.01 -9.39
N ARG A 33 -2.07 8.71 -10.03
CA ARG A 33 -3.06 9.59 -9.39
C ARG A 33 -4.29 8.86 -8.84
N THR A 34 -4.35 7.52 -8.88
CA THR A 34 -5.56 6.79 -8.41
C THR A 34 -5.89 7.11 -6.95
N SER A 35 -4.88 7.10 -6.06
CA SER A 35 -5.05 7.41 -4.64
C SER A 35 -5.40 8.86 -4.35
N TYR A 36 -5.23 9.75 -5.34
CA TYR A 36 -5.58 11.16 -5.22
C TYR A 36 -7.10 11.36 -5.19
N THR A 37 -7.82 10.63 -6.05
CA THR A 37 -9.30 10.68 -6.16
C THR A 37 -10.00 9.56 -5.39
N HIS A 38 -9.29 8.49 -5.05
CA HIS A 38 -9.85 7.31 -4.38
C HIS A 38 -9.04 7.00 -3.13
N ARG A 39 -9.47 7.56 -1.99
CA ARG A 39 -8.69 7.65 -0.76
C ARG A 39 -9.03 6.51 0.19
N ALA A 40 -8.34 5.39 0.04
CA ALA A 40 -8.54 4.20 0.88
C ALA A 40 -7.86 4.37 2.26
N ARG A 41 -8.62 4.13 3.33
CA ARG A 41 -8.16 4.15 4.73
C ARG A 41 -7.72 2.76 5.19
N LEU A 42 -6.61 2.72 5.92
CA LEU A 42 -6.04 1.56 6.56
C LEU A 42 -5.89 1.83 8.06
N VAL A 43 -6.39 0.93 8.89
CA VAL A 43 -6.47 1.11 10.35
C VAL A 43 -5.95 -0.13 11.07
N ARG A 44 -5.88 -0.02 12.40
CA ARG A 44 -5.67 -1.12 13.33
C ARG A 44 -4.44 -1.97 12.97
N PRO A 45 -3.24 -1.36 12.94
CA PRO A 45 -2.02 -2.10 12.60
C PRO A 45 -1.72 -3.20 13.61
N LEU A 46 -1.18 -4.31 13.12
CA LEU A 46 -0.59 -5.39 13.91
C LEU A 46 0.69 -5.90 13.26
N LEU A 47 1.62 -6.33 14.09
CA LEU A 47 2.77 -7.10 13.68
C LEU A 47 2.33 -8.53 13.35
N SER A 48 2.57 -8.93 12.11
CA SER A 48 2.30 -10.26 11.58
C SER A 48 3.60 -10.91 11.12
N MET A 49 3.67 -12.24 11.15
CA MET A 49 4.85 -12.98 10.72
C MET A 49 4.50 -14.33 10.15
N ASP A 50 5.37 -14.84 9.29
CA ASP A 50 5.40 -16.22 8.82
C ASP A 50 6.81 -16.79 8.99
N THR A 51 7.12 -17.92 8.35
CA THR A 51 8.46 -18.55 8.45
C THR A 51 9.55 -17.79 7.68
N THR A 52 9.21 -16.74 6.93
CA THR A 52 10.12 -16.02 6.02
C THR A 52 10.31 -14.55 6.39
N ALA A 53 9.35 -13.93 7.06
CA ALA A 53 9.35 -12.49 7.32
C ALA A 53 8.46 -12.10 8.51
N PHE A 54 8.62 -10.84 8.92
CA PHE A 54 7.64 -10.13 9.73
C PHE A 54 7.31 -8.77 9.11
N ALA A 55 6.05 -8.35 9.27
CA ALA A 55 5.48 -7.19 8.60
C ALA A 55 4.44 -6.51 9.48
N LEU A 56 4.39 -5.18 9.41
CA LEU A 56 3.28 -4.40 9.94
C LEU A 56 2.12 -4.49 8.96
N SER A 57 1.02 -5.11 9.38
CA SER A 57 -0.18 -5.34 8.57
C SER A 57 -1.32 -4.47 9.07
N PHE A 58 -2.16 -4.01 8.14
CA PHE A 58 -3.33 -3.17 8.38
C PHE A 58 -4.57 -3.85 7.84
N VAL A 59 -5.73 -3.44 8.35
CA VAL A 59 -7.03 -3.81 7.78
C VAL A 59 -7.67 -2.59 7.12
N PRO A 60 -8.48 -2.76 6.06
CA PRO A 60 -9.27 -1.66 5.53
C PRO A 60 -10.23 -1.13 6.60
N ALA A 61 -10.41 0.19 6.61
CA ALA A 61 -11.46 0.80 7.40
C ALA A 61 -12.86 0.32 6.93
N CYS A 62 -13.75 0.07 7.89
CA CYS A 62 -15.15 -0.27 7.77
C CYS A 62 -15.98 0.48 8.83
N ASN A 63 -16.33 1.73 8.53
CA ASN A 63 -17.11 2.66 9.36
C ASN A 63 -16.41 3.06 10.66
N GLU A 64 -15.08 3.17 10.67
CA GLU A 64 -14.36 3.78 11.78
C GLU A 64 -14.62 5.30 11.81
N PRO A 65 -14.72 5.90 13.01
CA PRO A 65 -14.89 7.34 13.14
C PRO A 65 -13.76 8.08 12.42
N PHE A 66 -14.10 9.22 11.81
CA PHE A 66 -13.13 10.12 11.21
C PHE A 66 -12.55 11.04 12.29
N LEU A 67 -11.24 11.17 12.30
CA LEU A 67 -10.53 12.16 13.12
C LEU A 67 -10.41 13.48 12.36
N ALA A 68 -10.27 14.60 13.07
CA ALA A 68 -10.35 15.94 12.49
C ALA A 68 -9.33 16.18 11.35
N SER A 69 -8.07 15.76 11.48
CA SER A 69 -7.07 15.89 10.42
C SER A 69 -7.38 15.05 9.16
N GLN A 70 -8.22 14.03 9.31
CA GLN A 70 -8.65 13.16 8.23
C GLN A 70 -9.77 13.83 7.45
N MET A 71 -10.63 14.63 8.10
CA MET A 71 -11.62 15.44 7.38
C MET A 71 -10.93 16.44 6.46
N ASP A 72 -9.87 17.11 6.91
CA ASP A 72 -9.12 18.06 6.07
C ASP A 72 -8.47 17.36 4.87
N ALA A 73 -7.75 16.26 5.10
CA ALA A 73 -7.13 15.49 4.02
C ALA A 73 -8.16 14.84 3.08
N MET A 74 -9.34 14.45 3.59
CA MET A 74 -10.39 13.81 2.81
C MET A 74 -11.23 14.81 2.00
N THR A 75 -11.34 16.06 2.48
CA THR A 75 -12.05 17.15 1.79
C THR A 75 -11.16 18.03 0.93
N ALA A 76 -9.83 17.87 1.01
CA ALA A 76 -8.88 18.60 0.17
C ALA A 76 -9.21 18.43 -1.34
N GLU A 77 -9.42 19.55 -2.02
CA GLU A 77 -9.78 19.60 -3.44
C GLU A 77 -8.61 19.18 -4.33
N PRO A 78 -8.84 18.40 -5.40
CA PRO A 78 -7.82 18.11 -6.39
C PRO A 78 -7.34 19.35 -7.16
N PRO A 79 -6.06 19.44 -7.55
CA PRO A 79 -5.58 20.48 -8.44
C PRO A 79 -6.32 20.40 -9.78
N THR A 80 -6.65 21.57 -10.30
CA THR A 80 -7.32 21.73 -11.59
C THR A 80 -6.30 21.50 -12.72
N ASP A 81 -6.41 20.39 -13.45
CA ASP A 81 -5.84 20.33 -14.79
C ASP A 81 -6.75 21.17 -15.72
N GLU A 82 -6.19 22.15 -16.43
CA GLU A 82 -6.93 23.18 -17.21
C GLU A 82 -7.78 22.62 -18.39
N GLU A 83 -7.81 21.30 -18.62
CA GLU A 83 -8.41 20.70 -19.83
C GLU A 83 -9.74 19.94 -19.60
N GLU A 84 -10.17 19.66 -18.35
CA GLU A 84 -11.44 18.94 -18.11
C GLU A 84 -12.54 19.87 -17.53
N GLY A 85 -13.62 20.00 -18.30
CA GLY A 85 -14.68 20.98 -18.12
C GLY A 85 -15.42 20.98 -16.77
N GLU A 86 -15.89 22.15 -16.40
CA GLU A 86 -16.44 22.56 -15.09
C GLU A 86 -17.64 21.73 -14.57
N ASN A 87 -18.40 21.08 -15.45
CA ASN A 87 -19.70 20.47 -15.07
C ASN A 87 -19.64 19.00 -14.60
N ASN A 88 -18.49 18.32 -14.69
CA ASN A 88 -18.27 17.00 -14.07
C ASN A 88 -17.55 17.09 -12.70
N ARG A 89 -17.22 18.31 -12.24
CA ARG A 89 -16.19 18.56 -11.21
C ARG A 89 -16.58 18.25 -9.76
N ARG A 90 -17.86 18.12 -9.42
CA ARG A 90 -18.29 17.96 -8.01
C ARG A 90 -18.47 16.52 -7.52
N GLU A 91 -18.37 15.51 -8.40
CA GLU A 91 -18.96 14.19 -8.10
C GLU A 91 -18.03 13.02 -7.76
N ASN A 92 -16.70 13.06 -7.90
CA ASN A 92 -15.94 11.79 -7.98
C ASN A 92 -14.69 11.62 -7.09
N THR A 93 -14.56 12.34 -5.97
CA THR A 93 -13.63 11.88 -4.92
C THR A 93 -14.32 10.78 -4.11
N ASN A 94 -13.91 9.53 -4.33
CA ASN A 94 -14.43 8.42 -3.53
C ASN A 94 -13.71 8.43 -2.18
N THR A 95 -14.43 8.90 -1.17
CA THR A 95 -13.93 9.22 0.14
C THR A 95 -14.63 8.39 1.21
N GLY A 96 -13.91 8.10 2.29
CA GLY A 96 -14.40 7.30 3.40
C GLY A 96 -14.42 5.79 3.15
N ASP A 97 -15.13 5.07 4.02
CA ASP A 97 -14.92 3.62 4.17
C ASP A 97 -15.71 2.77 3.16
N ALA A 98 -16.56 3.41 2.35
CA ALA A 98 -17.18 2.76 1.19
C ALA A 98 -16.12 2.35 0.15
N TYR A 99 -15.02 3.11 0.05
CA TYR A 99 -13.88 2.80 -0.81
C TYR A 99 -12.72 2.19 -0.02
N THR A 100 -12.81 0.89 0.24
CA THR A 100 -11.73 0.14 0.89
C THR A 100 -10.46 0.00 0.04
N TYR A 101 -9.35 -0.35 0.70
CA TYR A 101 -8.09 -0.71 0.04
C TYR A 101 -8.24 -1.84 -1.01
N HIS A 102 -9.22 -2.73 -0.85
CA HIS A 102 -9.51 -3.77 -1.84
C HIS A 102 -10.09 -3.19 -3.14
N HIS A 103 -10.91 -2.14 -3.05
CA HIS A 103 -11.37 -1.42 -4.25
C HIS A 103 -10.20 -0.75 -4.96
N LEU A 104 -9.28 -0.11 -4.22
CA LEU A 104 -8.06 0.46 -4.80
C LEU A 104 -7.28 -0.58 -5.60
N ARG A 105 -7.04 -1.75 -5.00
CA ARG A 105 -6.33 -2.85 -5.68
C ARG A 105 -7.08 -3.32 -6.91
N ARG A 106 -8.39 -3.54 -6.81
CA ARG A 106 -9.25 -3.96 -7.94
C ARG A 106 -9.15 -2.95 -9.08
N ASP A 107 -9.30 -1.67 -8.79
CA ASP A 107 -9.35 -0.63 -9.81
C ASP A 107 -7.98 -0.43 -10.48
N VAL A 108 -6.89 -0.51 -9.71
CA VAL A 108 -5.53 -0.55 -10.27
C VAL A 108 -5.35 -1.78 -11.16
N PHE A 109 -5.82 -2.95 -10.72
CA PHE A 109 -5.73 -4.19 -11.50
C PHE A 109 -6.51 -4.09 -12.83
N SER A 110 -7.76 -3.59 -12.79
CA SER A 110 -8.56 -3.35 -14.00
C SER A 110 -7.87 -2.38 -14.96
N ARG A 111 -7.27 -1.30 -14.46
CA ARG A 111 -6.52 -0.34 -15.29
C ARG A 111 -5.28 -0.95 -15.94
N LEU A 112 -4.62 -1.90 -15.28
CA LEU A 112 -3.52 -2.66 -15.88
C LEU A 112 -4.01 -3.56 -17.02
N ILE A 113 -5.16 -4.22 -16.83
CA ILE A 113 -5.82 -5.03 -17.87
C ILE A 113 -6.21 -4.16 -19.07
N ASP A 114 -6.81 -2.99 -18.83
CA ASP A 114 -7.19 -2.02 -19.87
C ASP A 114 -5.97 -1.51 -20.65
N ALA A 115 -4.80 -1.44 -20.01
CA ALA A 115 -3.52 -1.12 -20.64
C ALA A 115 -2.90 -2.30 -21.44
N GLY A 116 -3.62 -3.42 -21.55
CA GLY A 116 -3.17 -4.61 -22.27
C GLY A 116 -2.17 -5.47 -21.49
N ILE A 117 -2.12 -5.32 -20.16
CA ILE A 117 -1.15 -6.02 -19.31
C ILE A 117 -1.90 -6.90 -18.31
N PRO A 118 -2.03 -8.21 -18.56
CA PRO A 118 -2.58 -9.14 -17.59
C PRO A 118 -1.58 -9.29 -16.43
N PRO A 119 -1.88 -8.77 -15.22
CA PRO A 119 -0.93 -8.86 -14.12
C PRO A 119 -0.80 -10.32 -13.67
N THR A 120 0.44 -10.76 -13.47
CA THR A 120 0.77 -12.10 -12.95
C THR A 120 1.44 -11.96 -11.58
N PRO A 121 0.71 -11.52 -10.53
CA PRO A 121 1.31 -11.27 -9.22
C PRO A 121 1.68 -12.58 -8.54
N ARG A 122 2.78 -12.58 -7.77
CA ARG A 122 3.11 -13.70 -6.86
C ARG A 122 2.15 -13.79 -5.70
N TYR A 123 1.69 -12.64 -5.21
CA TYR A 123 0.82 -12.53 -4.05
C TYR A 123 -0.56 -12.07 -4.49
N GLN A 124 -1.52 -12.99 -4.40
CA GLN A 124 -2.92 -12.71 -4.72
C GLN A 124 -3.72 -12.24 -3.51
N VAL A 125 -3.26 -12.55 -2.29
CA VAL A 125 -3.93 -12.18 -1.05
C VAL A 125 -3.89 -10.65 -0.91
N PRO A 126 -5.04 -9.98 -0.70
CA PRO A 126 -5.11 -8.53 -0.73
C PRO A 126 -4.70 -7.90 0.61
N SER A 127 -3.60 -8.36 1.21
CA SER A 127 -3.09 -7.85 2.47
C SER A 127 -2.41 -6.49 2.28
N ALA A 128 -2.78 -5.52 3.12
CA ALA A 128 -2.08 -4.26 3.27
C ALA A 128 -0.96 -4.42 4.30
N HIS A 129 0.28 -4.60 3.87
CA HIS A 129 1.40 -4.77 4.79
C HIS A 129 2.68 -4.08 4.32
N ILE A 130 3.50 -3.72 5.30
CA ILE A 130 4.85 -3.20 5.13
C ILE A 130 5.80 -4.22 5.76
N THR A 131 6.63 -4.87 4.94
CA THR A 131 7.66 -5.78 5.45
C THR A 131 8.69 -4.98 6.26
N LEU A 132 8.89 -5.39 7.51
CA LEU A 132 9.85 -4.75 8.43
C LEU A 132 11.18 -5.52 8.44
N GLY A 133 11.14 -6.83 8.24
CA GLY A 133 12.33 -7.67 8.19
C GLY A 133 12.08 -9.03 7.53
N ARG A 134 13.17 -9.67 7.12
CA ARG A 134 13.19 -11.02 6.55
C ARG A 134 14.01 -11.92 7.45
N PHE A 135 13.54 -13.13 7.68
CA PHE A 135 14.36 -14.16 8.29
C PHE A 135 15.32 -14.68 7.23
N ILE A 136 16.61 -14.55 7.52
CA ILE A 136 17.67 -15.15 6.70
C ILE A 136 17.93 -16.55 7.26
N GLY A 137 17.83 -17.56 6.40
CA GLY A 137 18.34 -18.89 6.73
C GLY A 137 19.84 -18.76 6.95
N ALA A 138 20.36 -19.37 8.01
CA ALA A 138 21.77 -19.27 8.34
C ALA A 138 22.64 -19.91 7.25
N SER A 139 23.36 -19.08 6.49
CA SER A 139 24.75 -19.40 6.19
C SER A 139 25.57 -18.76 7.31
N ASP A 140 26.18 -19.60 8.15
CA ASP A 140 27.21 -19.25 9.15
C ASP A 140 26.73 -18.81 10.55
N GLN A 141 25.43 -18.72 10.83
CA GLN A 141 24.90 -18.46 12.18
C GLN A 141 24.33 -19.72 12.85
N PRO A 142 24.41 -19.84 14.19
CA PRO A 142 23.77 -20.93 14.90
C PRO A 142 22.25 -20.91 14.67
N ALA A 143 21.65 -22.08 14.49
CA ALA A 143 20.21 -22.20 14.36
C ALA A 143 19.51 -21.65 15.61
N ILE A 144 18.40 -20.93 15.43
CA ILE A 144 17.57 -20.49 16.54
C ILE A 144 17.04 -21.71 17.32
N THR A 145 17.03 -21.63 18.64
CA THR A 145 16.45 -22.67 19.47
C THR A 145 14.93 -22.50 19.55
N GLN A 146 14.23 -23.53 20.04
CA GLN A 146 12.81 -23.41 20.37
C GLN A 146 12.56 -22.28 21.39
N ALA A 147 13.45 -22.13 22.38
CA ALA A 147 13.33 -21.08 23.39
C ALA A 147 13.44 -19.67 22.78
N ASP A 148 14.34 -19.48 21.81
CA ASP A 148 14.47 -18.22 21.07
C ASP A 148 13.21 -17.91 20.26
N ALA A 149 12.67 -18.92 19.57
CA ALA A 149 11.44 -18.78 18.80
C ALA A 149 10.23 -18.42 19.69
N GLU A 150 10.09 -19.07 20.84
CA GLU A 150 9.06 -18.73 21.82
C GLU A 150 9.23 -17.32 22.39
N GLN A 151 10.47 -16.90 22.67
CA GLN A 151 10.75 -15.54 23.12
C GLN A 151 10.39 -14.50 22.05
N TRP A 152 10.68 -14.78 20.78
CA TRP A 152 10.30 -13.93 19.66
C TRP A 152 8.77 -13.81 19.54
N ILE A 153 8.04 -14.93 19.59
CA ILE A 153 6.56 -14.92 19.54
C ILE A 153 5.98 -14.09 20.70
N ARG A 154 6.47 -14.30 21.93
CA ARG A 154 6.06 -13.48 23.09
C ARG A 154 6.35 -11.99 22.90
N CYS A 155 7.44 -11.65 22.22
CA CYS A 155 7.77 -10.26 21.90
C CYS A 155 6.76 -9.67 20.91
N VAL A 156 6.42 -10.41 19.84
CA VAL A 156 5.40 -10.03 18.86
C VAL A 156 4.05 -9.82 19.54
N ASP A 157 3.65 -10.72 20.44
CA ASP A 157 2.39 -10.57 21.20
C ASP A 157 2.38 -9.32 22.07
N LYS A 158 3.48 -9.04 22.78
CA LYS A 158 3.61 -7.81 23.58
C LYS A 158 3.49 -6.55 22.72
N ILE A 159 4.14 -6.53 21.56
CA ILE A 159 4.04 -5.41 20.60
C ILE A 159 2.59 -5.28 20.12
N ASN A 160 1.92 -6.38 19.78
CA ASN A 160 0.53 -6.36 19.33
C ASN A 160 -0.45 -5.92 20.42
N THR A 161 -0.23 -6.28 21.68
CA THR A 161 -1.01 -5.76 22.81
C THR A 161 -0.82 -4.26 22.94
N TRP A 162 0.44 -3.79 22.93
CA TRP A 162 0.76 -2.37 22.97
C TRP A 162 0.13 -1.59 21.80
N LEU A 163 0.17 -2.14 20.57
CA LEU A 163 -0.43 -1.52 19.39
C LEU A 163 -1.95 -1.35 19.55
N ARG A 164 -2.63 -2.36 20.08
CA ARG A 164 -4.08 -2.29 20.34
C ARG A 164 -4.42 -1.25 21.39
N GLU A 165 -3.75 -1.30 22.54
CA GLU A 165 -4.03 -0.43 23.68
C GLU A 165 -3.72 1.03 23.37
N THR A 166 -2.68 1.29 22.57
CA THR A 166 -2.22 2.66 22.29
C THR A 166 -2.96 3.28 21.10
N TYR A 167 -3.17 2.53 20.01
CA TYR A 167 -3.56 3.14 18.74
C TYR A 167 -4.99 2.82 18.27
N TRP A 168 -5.58 1.68 18.65
CA TRP A 168 -6.85 1.26 18.04
C TRP A 168 -8.07 2.07 18.51
N THR A 169 -8.00 2.66 19.70
CA THR A 169 -9.09 3.42 20.31
C THR A 169 -8.71 4.88 20.55
N SER A 170 -7.57 5.32 20.02
CA SER A 170 -7.12 6.69 20.24
C SER A 170 -7.92 7.66 19.37
N GLU A 171 -8.47 8.69 20.01
CA GLU A 171 -9.09 9.83 19.34
C GLU A 171 -8.06 10.92 18.97
N ASP A 172 -6.82 10.78 19.45
CA ASP A 172 -5.72 11.64 19.04
C ASP A 172 -5.25 11.23 17.64
N VAL A 173 -5.41 12.15 16.68
CA VAL A 173 -4.92 12.04 15.30
C VAL A 173 -3.50 11.49 15.24
N HIS A 174 -2.61 12.01 16.09
CA HIS A 174 -1.19 11.66 16.08
C HIS A 174 -0.91 10.26 16.65
N GLN A 175 -1.91 9.65 17.28
CA GLN A 175 -1.84 8.32 17.90
C GLN A 175 -2.88 7.34 17.34
N SER A 176 -3.56 7.67 16.25
CA SER A 176 -4.58 6.77 15.66
C SER A 176 -4.01 5.62 14.83
N ALA A 177 -2.71 5.70 14.51
CA ALA A 177 -2.00 4.82 13.57
C ALA A 177 -2.80 4.48 12.30
N GLU A 178 -3.66 5.41 11.89
CA GLU A 178 -4.40 5.34 10.66
C GLU A 178 -3.54 5.82 9.50
N TRP A 179 -3.69 5.17 8.35
CA TRP A 179 -3.01 5.52 7.14
C TRP A 179 -3.99 5.68 5.99
N ILE A 180 -4.07 6.89 5.43
CA ILE A 180 -4.77 7.15 4.18
C ILE A 180 -3.78 6.92 3.04
N VAL A 181 -4.04 5.93 2.19
CA VAL A 181 -3.14 5.58 1.08
C VAL A 181 -3.07 6.77 0.12
N GLY A 182 -1.87 7.29 -0.10
CA GLY A 182 -1.62 8.39 -1.02
C GLY A 182 -1.54 9.77 -0.38
N GLN A 183 -1.71 9.93 0.93
CA GLN A 183 -1.73 11.24 1.60
C GLN A 183 -0.43 12.03 1.39
N GLU A 184 0.71 11.54 1.86
CA GLU A 184 1.99 12.25 1.67
C GLU A 184 2.54 12.13 0.24
N ARG A 185 2.27 10.99 -0.41
CA ARG A 185 2.83 10.62 -1.70
C ARG A 185 1.91 9.60 -2.38
N GLY A 186 1.52 9.89 -3.61
CA GLY A 186 0.69 9.02 -4.43
C GLY A 186 1.40 7.72 -4.86
N LEU A 187 0.75 6.94 -5.72
CA LEU A 187 1.27 5.63 -6.10
C LEU A 187 2.58 5.76 -6.91
N ASP A 188 3.63 5.07 -6.45
CA ASP A 188 4.93 4.98 -7.13
C ASP A 188 4.96 3.76 -8.06
N ILE A 189 4.98 4.00 -9.38
CA ILE A 189 5.06 2.94 -10.38
C ILE A 189 6.53 2.62 -10.59
N ARG A 190 6.98 1.48 -10.09
CA ARG A 190 8.40 1.07 -10.13
C ARG A 190 8.62 -0.14 -11.02
N TYR A 191 9.83 -0.24 -11.59
CA TYR A 191 10.26 -1.40 -12.37
C TYR A 191 11.74 -1.74 -12.13
N GLY A 192 12.16 -2.96 -12.52
CA GLY A 192 13.51 -3.48 -12.32
C GLY A 192 13.63 -4.33 -11.05
N PRO A 193 14.81 -4.41 -10.40
CA PRO A 193 15.03 -5.24 -9.21
C PRO A 193 14.45 -4.59 -7.93
N VAL A 194 13.18 -4.21 -7.96
CA VAL A 194 12.47 -3.47 -6.90
C VAL A 194 12.49 -4.22 -5.56
N TRP A 195 12.42 -5.56 -5.61
CA TRP A 195 12.41 -6.42 -4.42
C TRP A 195 13.76 -6.54 -3.73
N TYR A 196 14.85 -6.19 -4.42
CA TYR A 196 16.22 -6.32 -3.90
C TYR A 196 16.80 -4.94 -3.52
N GLY A 197 15.94 -3.97 -3.23
CA GLY A 197 16.33 -2.61 -2.88
C GLY A 197 16.74 -1.72 -4.06
N GLY A 198 16.64 -2.22 -5.30
CA GLY A 198 16.96 -1.47 -6.51
C GLY A 198 15.74 -0.95 -7.27
N GLY A 199 15.84 -0.99 -8.60
CA GLY A 199 14.78 -0.54 -9.51
C GLY A 199 14.70 0.99 -9.66
N LYS A 200 13.78 1.44 -10.51
CA LYS A 200 13.56 2.85 -10.84
C LYS A 200 12.08 3.18 -10.78
N SER A 201 11.76 4.40 -10.35
CA SER A 201 10.41 4.97 -10.51
C SER A 201 10.23 5.37 -11.97
N LEU A 202 9.13 4.91 -12.57
CA LEU A 202 8.66 5.36 -13.88
C LEU A 202 7.88 6.65 -13.75
N VAL A 203 7.01 6.72 -12.73
CA VAL A 203 6.29 7.92 -12.30
C VAL A 203 6.01 7.80 -10.80
N VAL A 204 5.88 8.94 -10.15
CA VAL A 204 5.46 9.04 -8.76
C VAL A 204 4.21 9.91 -8.74
N GLY A 205 3.12 9.37 -8.22
CA GLY A 205 1.89 10.15 -8.02
C GLY A 205 2.09 11.22 -6.96
N GLU A 206 1.40 12.35 -7.13
CA GLU A 206 1.33 13.41 -6.12
C GLU A 206 0.52 12.95 -4.91
N GLY A 207 0.93 13.39 -3.72
CA GLY A 207 0.12 13.30 -2.52
C GLY A 207 -0.95 14.38 -2.50
N PHE A 208 -1.83 14.35 -1.50
CA PHE A 208 -2.91 15.32 -1.30
C PHE A 208 -2.94 15.86 0.13
#